data_AF-A0A5N6Y747-F1
#
_entry.id   AF-A0A5N6Y747-F1
#
_cell.length_a   1.000
_cell.length_b   1.000
_cell.length_c   1.000
_cell.angle_alpha   90.00
_cell.angle_beta   90.00
_cell.angle_gamma   90.00
#
_symmetry.space_group_name_H-M   'P 1'
#
loop_
_entity.id
_entity.type
_entity.pdbx_description
1 polymer ?
#
loop_
_entity_poly.entity_id
_entity_poly.type
_entity_poly.pdbx_seq_one_letter_code
_entity_poly.pdbx_strand_id
1 'polypeptide(L)'
;MSSSKSGRSSQKGSGNDGCMSAVDAVSFVNKVKDRFAERPELFSEFLLILQAYQRESLPLRKVYEQVEELFDAEPDLMKDFKKFLPEATAYKR
;
A
#
# COMPACT_ATOMS: atom_id res chain seq x y z
N MET A 1 33.64 -48.40 0.44
CA MET A 1 33.38 -48.32 1.89
C MET A 1 32.80 -46.95 2.19
N SER A 2 31.72 -46.94 2.98
CA SER A 2 31.02 -45.81 3.64
C SER A 2 31.33 -44.37 3.21
N SER A 3 30.35 -43.64 2.67
CA SER A 3 29.20 -43.04 3.39
C SER A 3 29.62 -42.00 4.42
N SER A 4 29.29 -40.73 4.15
CA SER A 4 28.80 -39.81 5.19
C SER A 4 27.98 -38.69 4.53
N LYS A 5 26.66 -38.78 4.74
CA LYS A 5 25.70 -37.69 4.57
C LYS A 5 25.83 -36.75 5.77
N SER A 6 25.78 -35.46 5.52
CA SER A 6 25.22 -34.41 6.38
C SER A 6 24.95 -33.24 5.45
N GLY A 7 23.87 -32.50 5.53
CA GLY A 7 22.86 -32.36 6.55
C GLY A 7 22.09 -31.11 6.14
N ARG A 8 20.78 -31.26 6.04
CA ARG A 8 19.80 -30.25 5.65
C ARG A 8 19.69 -29.14 6.70
N SER A 9 19.68 -27.88 6.26
CA SER A 9 18.95 -26.77 6.90
C SER A 9 19.10 -25.53 6.02
N SER A 10 18.08 -25.16 5.24
CA SER A 10 17.02 -24.21 5.64
C SER A 10 17.47 -22.76 5.67
N GLN A 11 17.18 -22.06 4.58
CA GLN A 11 16.82 -20.63 4.51
C GLN A 11 16.10 -20.50 3.15
N LYS A 12 14.79 -20.71 3.02
CA LYS A 12 13.68 -19.86 3.45
C LYS A 12 14.03 -18.37 3.50
N GLY A 13 13.68 -17.71 2.40
CA GLY A 13 13.68 -16.27 2.24
C GLY A 13 13.43 -15.95 0.76
N SER A 14 12.21 -16.17 0.28
CA SER A 14 11.72 -15.40 -0.87
C SER A 14 11.74 -13.94 -0.43
N GLY A 15 12.83 -13.25 -0.73
CA GLY A 15 12.81 -11.80 -0.85
C GLY A 15 11.97 -11.51 -2.07
N ASN A 16 10.66 -11.38 -1.87
CA ASN A 16 9.79 -10.86 -2.90
C ASN A 16 10.20 -9.40 -3.09
N ASP A 17 10.63 -9.11 -4.30
CA ASP A 17 10.91 -7.81 -4.89
C ASP A 17 9.89 -6.75 -4.44
N GLY A 18 10.31 -5.49 -4.32
CA GLY A 18 9.40 -4.46 -3.83
C GLY A 18 9.81 -3.03 -4.14
N CYS A 19 10.37 -2.76 -5.32
CA CYS A 19 10.03 -1.49 -5.96
C CYS A 19 8.52 -1.61 -6.22
N MET A 20 7.68 -1.04 -5.35
CA MET A 20 6.22 -1.15 -5.45
C MET A 20 5.84 -0.92 -6.90
N SER A 21 5.40 -1.98 -7.55
CA SER A 21 5.22 -1.94 -8.98
C SER A 21 4.02 -1.05 -9.26
N ALA A 22 4.03 -0.33 -10.37
CA ALA A 22 2.82 0.34 -10.86
C ALA A 22 1.61 -0.63 -10.89
N VAL A 23 1.89 -1.94 -11.01
CA VAL A 23 0.92 -3.04 -10.92
C VAL A 23 0.20 -3.10 -9.57
N ASP A 24 0.91 -2.89 -8.45
CA ASP A 24 0.29 -2.89 -7.12
C ASP A 24 -0.59 -1.65 -6.93
N ALA A 25 -0.14 -0.48 -7.40
CA ALA A 25 -0.91 0.76 -7.30
C ALA A 25 -2.22 0.70 -8.10
N VAL A 26 -2.15 0.13 -9.31
CA VAL A 26 -3.34 -0.12 -10.14
C VAL A 26 -4.29 -1.10 -9.46
N SER A 27 -3.77 -2.14 -8.80
CA SER A 27 -4.60 -3.10 -8.06
C SER A 27 -5.31 -2.45 -6.87
N PHE A 28 -4.63 -1.55 -6.14
CA PHE A 28 -5.22 -0.79 -5.04
C PHE A 28 -6.33 0.14 -5.51
N VAL A 29 -6.09 0.92 -6.58
CA VAL A 29 -7.12 1.82 -7.13
C VAL A 29 -8.35 1.04 -7.57
N ASN A 30 -8.18 -0.14 -8.19
CA ASN A 30 -9.32 -0.99 -8.53
C ASN A 30 -10.04 -1.51 -7.29
N LYS A 31 -9.32 -1.91 -6.23
CA LYS A 31 -9.92 -2.34 -4.97
C LYS A 31 -10.76 -1.23 -4.32
N VAL A 32 -10.24 0.00 -4.28
CA VAL A 32 -10.96 1.19 -3.80
C VAL A 32 -12.20 1.43 -4.66
N LYS A 33 -12.07 1.34 -5.98
CA LYS A 33 -13.19 1.50 -6.93
C LYS A 33 -14.29 0.46 -6.72
N ASP A 34 -13.95 -0.81 -6.50
CA ASP A 34 -14.90 -1.88 -6.20
C ASP A 34 -15.58 -1.67 -4.84
N ARG A 35 -14.82 -1.29 -3.80
CA ARG A 35 -15.38 -1.02 -2.47
C ARG A 35 -16.36 0.14 -2.45
N PHE A 36 -16.08 1.16 -3.24
CA PHE A 36 -16.94 2.33 -3.39
C PHE A 36 -17.80 2.27 -4.67
N ALA A 37 -18.03 1.08 -5.24
CA ALA A 37 -18.85 0.92 -6.44
C ALA A 37 -20.29 1.42 -6.22
N GLU A 38 -20.82 1.24 -5.01
CA GLU A 38 -22.14 1.74 -4.59
C GLU A 38 -22.12 3.22 -4.17
N ARG A 39 -20.93 3.81 -3.98
CA ARG A 39 -20.73 5.18 -3.50
C ARG A 39 -19.65 5.91 -4.31
N PRO A 40 -19.93 6.24 -5.59
CA PRO A 40 -18.94 6.84 -6.49
C PRO A 40 -18.41 8.20 -5.99
N GLU A 41 -19.17 8.89 -5.14
CA GLU A 41 -18.74 10.12 -4.47
C GLU A 41 -17.48 9.93 -3.63
N LEU A 42 -17.36 8.82 -2.89
CA LEU A 42 -16.19 8.51 -2.06
C LEU A 42 -14.96 8.18 -2.91
N PHE A 43 -15.16 7.47 -4.03
CA PHE A 43 -14.07 7.23 -4.99
C PHE A 43 -13.56 8.54 -5.61
N SER A 44 -14.47 9.46 -5.96
CA SER A 44 -14.12 10.78 -6.48
C SER A 44 -13.35 11.60 -5.44
N GLU A 45 -13.77 11.57 -4.18
CA GLU A 45 -13.08 12.28 -3.09
C GLU A 45 -11.66 11.75 -2.85
N PHE A 46 -11.47 10.42 -2.92
CA PHE A 46 -10.14 9.81 -2.88
C PHE A 46 -9.22 10.36 -3.99
N LEU A 47 -9.73 10.46 -5.22
CA LEU A 47 -8.96 11.01 -6.34
C LEU A 47 -8.67 12.49 -6.17
N LEU A 48 -9.61 13.27 -5.61
CA LEU A 48 -9.39 14.69 -5.30
C LEU A 48 -8.26 14.88 -4.29
N ILE A 49 -8.20 14.06 -3.24
CA ILE A 49 -7.12 14.10 -2.25
C ILE A 49 -5.76 13.79 -2.90
N LEU A 50 -5.70 12.75 -3.76
CA LEU A 50 -4.49 12.42 -4.52
C LEU A 50 -4.08 13.52 -5.50
N GLN A 51 -5.05 14.17 -6.15
CA GLN A 51 -4.77 15.31 -7.03
C GLN A 51 -4.27 16.52 -6.25
N ALA A 52 -4.84 16.80 -5.06
CA ALA A 52 -4.37 17.87 -4.20
C ALA A 52 -2.93 17.61 -3.70
N TYR A 53 -2.58 16.36 -3.41
CA TYR A 53 -1.19 15.97 -3.14
C TYR A 53 -0.25 16.34 -4.30
N GLN A 54 -0.62 16.02 -5.54
CA GLN A 54 0.23 16.28 -6.71
C GLN A 54 0.25 17.75 -7.13
N ARG A 55 -0.90 18.43 -7.10
CA ARG A 55 -1.07 19.80 -7.60
C ARG A 55 -0.62 20.85 -6.60
N GLU A 56 -1.01 20.67 -5.33
CA GLU A 56 -0.78 21.64 -4.26
C GLU A 56 0.45 21.25 -3.41
N SER A 57 1.13 20.16 -3.78
CA SER A 57 2.28 19.61 -3.06
C SER A 57 1.99 19.46 -1.56
N LEU A 58 0.76 19.03 -1.24
CA LEU A 58 0.32 18.89 0.15
C LEU A 58 1.25 17.94 0.90
N PRO A 59 1.53 18.19 2.18
CA PRO A 59 2.35 17.28 2.96
C PRO A 59 1.65 15.93 3.08
N LEU A 60 2.42 14.85 2.97
CA LEU A 60 1.91 13.48 3.04
C LEU A 60 1.05 13.21 4.30
N ARG A 61 1.35 13.90 5.42
CA ARG A 61 0.52 13.83 6.64
C ARG A 61 -0.93 14.27 6.40
N LYS A 62 -1.14 15.37 5.65
CA LYS A 62 -2.48 15.89 5.35
C LYS A 62 -3.25 14.97 4.40
N VAL A 63 -2.54 14.36 3.45
CA VAL A 63 -3.11 13.31 2.59
C VAL A 63 -3.57 12.13 3.43
N TYR A 64 -2.73 11.69 4.37
CA TYR A 64 -3.07 10.60 5.29
C TYR A 64 -4.30 10.90 6.14
N GLU A 65 -4.37 12.08 6.77
CA GLU A 65 -5.54 12.47 7.59
C GLU A 65 -6.84 12.41 6.75
N GLN A 66 -6.85 13.00 5.56
CA GLN A 66 -8.05 13.00 4.71
C GLN A 66 -8.42 11.61 4.18
N VAL A 67 -7.44 10.77 3.84
CA VAL A 67 -7.68 9.38 3.43
C VAL A 67 -8.16 8.52 4.60
N GLU A 68 -7.69 8.80 5.83
CA GLU A 68 -8.14 8.12 7.04
C GLU A 68 -9.62 8.38 7.32
N GLU A 69 -10.06 9.64 7.22
CA GLU A 69 -11.48 10.01 7.36
C GLU A 69 -12.33 9.39 6.25
N LEU A 70 -11.83 9.38 5.01
CA LEU A 70 -12.55 8.78 3.88
C LEU A 70 -12.69 7.26 4.01
N PHE A 71 -11.68 6.59 4.58
CA PHE A 71 -11.65 5.14 4.78
C PHE A 71 -11.99 4.72 6.21
N ASP A 72 -12.65 5.56 7.01
CA ASP A 72 -12.99 5.29 8.41
C ASP A 72 -13.80 3.97 8.55
N ALA A 73 -14.72 3.73 7.62
CA ALA A 73 -15.49 2.49 7.54
C ALA A 73 -14.72 1.28 6.97
N GLU A 74 -13.57 1.51 6.33
CA GLU A 74 -12.81 0.51 5.56
C GLU A 74 -11.32 0.47 5.96
N PRO A 75 -11.00 -0.01 7.18
CA PRO A 75 -9.62 -0.01 7.71
C PRO A 75 -8.64 -0.87 6.89
N ASP A 76 -9.14 -1.86 6.14
CA ASP A 76 -8.34 -2.66 5.22
C ASP A 76 -7.75 -1.81 4.07
N LEU A 77 -8.50 -0.84 3.54
CA LEU A 77 -8.02 0.06 2.50
C LEU A 77 -6.92 0.97 3.03
N MET A 78 -7.10 1.50 4.23
CA MET A 78 -6.08 2.33 4.88
C MET A 78 -4.79 1.54 5.17
N LYS A 79 -4.92 0.27 5.60
CA LYS A 79 -3.77 -0.60 5.83
C LYS A 79 -2.99 -0.88 4.55
N ASP A 80 -3.68 -1.10 3.44
CA ASP A 80 -3.03 -1.29 2.15
C ASP A 80 -2.41 0.02 1.66
N PHE A 81 -3.09 1.17 1.81
CA PHE A 81 -2.54 2.50 1.49
C PHE A 81 -1.21 2.77 2.21
N LYS A 82 -1.10 2.39 3.50
CA LYS A 82 0.16 2.47 4.27
C LYS A 82 1.29 1.62 3.69
N LYS A 83 0.97 0.51 3.02
CA LYS A 83 1.93 -0.32 2.30
C LYS A 83 2.29 0.24 0.94
N PHE A 84 1.55 1.21 0.39
CA PHE A 84 1.83 1.83 -0.91
C PHE A 84 2.78 3.02 -0.84
N LEU A 85 3.13 3.46 0.37
CA LEU A 85 3.98 4.63 0.61
C LEU A 85 5.32 4.18 1.21
N PRO A 86 6.37 3.96 0.38
CA PRO A 86 7.67 3.50 0.86
C PRO A 86 8.43 4.52 1.74
N GLU A 87 8.02 5.79 1.76
CA GLU A 87 8.62 6.82 2.62
C GLU A 87 8.09 6.85 4.07
N ALA A 88 6.95 6.22 4.39
CA ALA A 88 6.42 6.25 5.76
C ALA A 88 7.20 5.32 6.72
N THR A 89 7.85 4.28 6.19
CA THR A 89 8.64 3.32 6.98
C THR A 89 10.14 3.61 6.99
N ALA A 90 10.63 4.46 6.08
CA ALA A 90 12.04 4.85 6.01
C ALA A 90 12.43 5.96 7.02
N TYR A 91 11.48 6.56 7.74
CA TYR A 91 11.79 7.50 8.83
C TYR A 91 12.31 6.83 10.11
N LYS A 92 12.61 5.52 10.09
CA LYS A 92 13.42 4.87 11.13
C LYS A 92 14.88 4.79 10.72
N ARG A 93 15.59 5.85 11.14
CA ARG A 93 17.04 5.97 11.42
C ARG A 93 17.99 6.12 10.24
#